data_AF-A0A327WUY0-F1
#
_entry.id   AF-A0A327WUY0-F1
#
_cell.length_a   1.000
_cell.length_b   1.000
_cell.length_c   1.000
_cell.angle_alpha   90.00
_cell.angle_beta   90.00
_cell.angle_gamma   90.00
#
_symmetry.space_group_name_H-M   'P 1'
#
loop_
_entity.id
_entity.type
_entity.pdbx_description
1 polymer ?
#
loop_
_entity_poly.entity_id
_entity_poly.type
_entity_poly.pdbx_seq_one_letter_code
_entity_poly.pdbx_strand_id
1 'polypeptide(L)'
;MSPVSRDILWVFSGGFIGCLLRIVVEIQVYDQILTRHNALTVSMFATLIVNMLGALLLGALYALHQRERISLRVWQFAGIGLCGAFTTFSAVMLESFISLRLQLFDLLVIYALGSLVVCTLTAALGYWLVARNSAQGQSQQHAANGFAQHAETDIEGDQESRSNTPQ
;
A
#
# COMPACT_ATOMS: atom_id res chain seq x y z
N MET A 1 25.62 -6.64 15.65
CA MET A 1 24.29 -6.00 15.88
C MET A 1 23.27 -7.09 16.17
N SER A 2 22.54 -7.00 17.28
CA SER A 2 21.45 -7.93 17.60
C SER A 2 20.34 -7.82 16.53
N PRO A 3 19.55 -8.89 16.29
CA PRO A 3 18.44 -8.85 15.33
C PRO A 3 17.51 -7.64 15.54
N VAL A 4 17.19 -7.33 16.80
CA VAL A 4 16.35 -6.17 17.20
C VAL A 4 16.93 -4.83 16.76
N SER A 5 18.24 -4.61 16.90
CA SER A 5 18.88 -3.35 16.51
C SER A 5 18.81 -3.09 15.00
N ARG A 6 18.71 -4.15 14.19
CA ARG A 6 18.65 -4.05 12.73
C ARG A 6 17.24 -3.69 12.26
N ASP A 7 16.23 -4.25 12.90
CA ASP A 7 14.82 -4.00 12.59
C ASP A 7 14.42 -2.55 12.90
N ILE A 8 14.91 -2.02 14.02
CA ILE A 8 14.73 -0.60 14.38
C ILE A 8 15.33 0.32 13.32
N LEU A 9 16.50 -0.03 12.76
CA LEU A 9 17.15 0.79 11.75
C LEU A 9 16.32 0.89 10.46
N TRP A 10 15.65 -0.19 10.05
CA TRP A 10 14.77 -0.18 8.88
C TRP A 10 13.55 0.72 9.11
N VAL A 11 12.87 0.57 10.25
CA VAL A 11 11.73 1.41 10.61
C VAL A 11 12.15 2.88 10.70
N PHE A 12 13.28 3.16 11.35
CA PHE A 12 13.83 4.51 11.47
C PHE A 12 14.13 5.14 10.11
N SER A 13 14.83 4.42 9.23
CA SER A 13 15.20 4.93 7.90
C SER A 13 13.98 5.21 7.05
N GLY A 14 13.00 4.30 7.07
CA GLY A 14 11.72 4.50 6.39
C GLY A 14 10.96 5.70 6.95
N GLY A 15 10.87 5.80 8.28
CA GLY A 15 10.18 6.89 8.97
C GLY A 15 10.79 8.27 8.70
N PHE A 16 12.12 8.36 8.70
CA PHE A 16 12.83 9.60 8.35
C PHE A 16 12.47 10.05 6.93
N ILE A 17 12.54 9.14 5.94
CA ILE A 17 12.19 9.44 4.55
C ILE A 17 10.70 9.79 4.42
N GLY A 18 9.81 9.05 5.08
CA GLY A 18 8.37 9.29 5.06
C GLY A 18 8.01 10.69 5.58
N CYS A 19 8.65 11.12 6.68
CA CYS A 19 8.46 12.46 7.23
C CYS A 19 8.91 13.56 6.25
N LEU A 20 10.08 13.39 5.63
CA LEU A 20 10.58 14.35 4.63
C LEU A 20 9.66 14.44 3.41
N LEU A 21 9.21 13.29 2.89
CA LEU A 21 8.28 13.26 1.75
C LEU A 21 6.95 13.93 2.08
N ARG A 22 6.42 13.72 3.30
CA ARG A 22 5.20 14.38 3.75
C ARG A 22 5.36 15.90 3.72
N ILE A 23 6.45 16.42 4.28
CA ILE A 23 6.75 17.86 4.28
C ILE A 23 6.85 18.40 2.85
N VAL A 24 7.53 17.69 1.94
CA VAL A 24 7.65 18.12 0.54
C VAL A 24 6.29 18.19 -0.14
N VAL A 25 5.44 17.18 0.02
CA VAL A 25 4.09 17.18 -0.58
C VAL A 25 3.23 18.29 0.02
N GLU A 26 3.25 18.45 1.35
CA GLU A 26 2.50 19.51 2.03
C GLU A 26 2.92 20.91 1.52
N ILE A 27 4.22 21.17 1.38
CA ILE A 27 4.75 22.44 0.84
C ILE A 27 4.30 22.65 -0.61
N GLN A 28 4.42 21.62 -1.46
CA GLN A 28 4.02 21.72 -2.88
C GLN A 28 2.53 22.03 -3.04
N VAL A 29 1.68 21.37 -2.26
CA VAL A 29 0.23 21.64 -2.26
C VAL A 29 -0.04 23.05 -1.74
N TYR A 30 0.66 23.49 -0.70
CA TYR A 30 0.51 24.84 -0.16
C TYR A 30 0.84 25.91 -1.22
N ASP A 31 2.00 25.80 -1.87
CA ASP A 31 2.47 26.76 -2.88
C ASP A 31 1.50 26.88 -4.07
N GLN A 32 0.93 25.76 -4.51
CA GLN A 32 0.01 25.74 -5.66
C GLN A 32 -1.39 26.28 -5.36
N ILE A 33 -1.89 26.14 -4.13
CA ILE A 33 -3.32 26.35 -3.81
C ILE A 33 -3.56 27.62 -2.98
N LEU A 34 -2.55 28.17 -2.30
CA LEU A 34 -2.73 29.31 -1.37
C LEU A 34 -3.30 30.58 -2.04
N THR A 35 -3.20 30.70 -3.36
CA THR A 35 -3.78 31.83 -4.10
C THR A 35 -5.31 31.84 -4.17
N ARG A 36 -6.00 30.74 -3.82
CA ARG A 36 -7.46 30.62 -4.01
C ARG A 36 -8.29 30.32 -2.75
N HIS A 37 -7.67 29.90 -1.64
CA HIS A 37 -8.39 29.43 -0.46
C HIS A 37 -7.71 29.87 0.85
N ASN A 38 -8.45 29.78 1.96
CA ASN A 38 -7.89 30.06 3.29
C ASN A 38 -6.89 28.97 3.73
N ALA A 39 -5.96 29.36 4.61
CA ALA A 39 -4.87 28.51 5.09
C ALA A 39 -5.32 27.16 5.69
N LEU A 40 -6.46 27.13 6.39
CA LEU A 40 -6.99 25.92 7.02
C LEU A 40 -7.45 24.91 5.97
N THR A 41 -8.22 25.36 4.98
CA THR A 41 -8.71 24.50 3.89
C THR A 41 -7.55 23.95 3.08
N VAL A 42 -6.52 24.76 2.78
CA VAL A 42 -5.32 24.29 2.05
C VAL A 42 -4.58 23.21 2.85
N SER A 43 -4.40 23.41 4.16
CA SER A 43 -3.78 22.41 5.05
C SER A 43 -4.55 21.09 5.06
N MET A 44 -5.88 21.16 5.19
CA MET A 44 -6.75 19.97 5.16
C MET A 44 -6.64 19.18 3.86
N PHE A 45 -6.56 19.87 2.71
CA PHE A 45 -6.35 19.19 1.42
C PHE A 45 -4.97 18.54 1.32
N ALA A 46 -3.91 19.23 1.76
CA ALA A 46 -2.57 18.68 1.78
C ALA A 46 -2.49 17.42 2.67
N THR A 47 -3.03 17.49 3.88
CA THR A 47 -3.15 16.37 4.84
C THR A 47 -3.93 15.20 4.26
N LEU A 48 -5.06 15.48 3.59
CA LEU A 48 -5.87 14.43 2.95
C LEU A 48 -5.10 13.74 1.82
N ILE A 49 -4.34 14.47 1.00
CA ILE A 49 -3.55 13.91 -0.11
C ILE A 49 -2.48 12.96 0.42
N VAL A 50 -1.68 13.38 1.41
CA VAL A 50 -0.62 12.51 1.97
C VAL A 50 -1.23 11.26 2.62
N ASN A 51 -2.34 11.40 3.36
CA ASN A 51 -3.03 10.27 3.97
C ASN A 51 -3.61 9.32 2.94
N MET A 52 -4.23 9.83 1.88
CA MET A 52 -4.81 9.03 0.80
C MET A 52 -3.73 8.25 0.03
N LEU A 53 -2.64 8.92 -0.36
CA LEU A 53 -1.52 8.29 -1.07
C LEU A 53 -0.82 7.25 -0.19
N GLY A 54 -0.61 7.56 1.08
CA GLY A 54 0.00 6.65 2.04
C GLY A 54 -0.89 5.44 2.34
N ALA A 55 -2.20 5.63 2.48
CA ALA A 55 -3.17 4.55 2.66
C ALA A 55 -3.20 3.62 1.45
N LEU A 56 -3.22 4.17 0.23
CA LEU A 56 -3.13 3.40 -1.02
C LEU A 56 -1.86 2.53 -1.05
N LEU A 57 -0.70 3.13 -0.78
CA LEU A 57 0.58 2.42 -0.76
C LEU A 57 0.60 1.34 0.33
N LEU A 58 0.12 1.67 1.54
CA LEU A 58 0.10 0.74 2.67
C LEU A 58 -0.82 -0.47 2.39
N GLY A 59 -1.97 -0.25 1.76
CA GLY A 59 -2.87 -1.33 1.33
C GLY A 59 -2.20 -2.29 0.34
N ALA A 60 -1.46 -1.75 -0.64
CA ALA A 60 -0.70 -2.55 -1.60
C ALA A 60 0.45 -3.33 -0.92
N LEU A 61 1.22 -2.68 -0.04
CA LEU A 61 2.28 -3.32 0.74
C LEU A 61 1.73 -4.42 1.64
N TYR A 62 0.58 -4.20 2.25
CA TYR A 62 -0.07 -5.19 3.11
C TYR A 62 -0.49 -6.44 2.33
N ALA A 63 -1.05 -6.26 1.13
CA ALA A 63 -1.37 -7.39 0.24
C ALA A 63 -0.13 -8.20 -0.15
N LEU A 64 0.98 -7.51 -0.45
CA LEU A 64 2.26 -8.18 -0.77
C LEU A 64 2.83 -8.90 0.46
N HIS A 65 2.72 -8.29 1.64
CA HIS A 65 3.26 -8.86 2.89
C HIS A 65 2.50 -10.13 3.29
N GLN A 66 1.17 -10.11 3.26
CA GLN A 66 0.33 -11.28 3.56
C GLN A 66 0.58 -12.46 2.60
N ARG A 67 1.03 -12.18 1.38
CA ARG A 67 1.37 -13.19 0.36
C ARG A 67 2.85 -13.59 0.38
N GLU A 68 3.59 -13.15 1.39
CA GLU A 68 5.03 -13.39 1.55
C GLU A 68 5.89 -12.93 0.34
N ARG A 69 5.37 -12.01 -0.47
CA ARG A 69 6.06 -11.48 -1.67
C ARG A 69 7.10 -10.42 -1.33
N ILE A 70 7.03 -9.84 -0.14
CA ILE A 70 8.02 -8.92 0.41
C ILE A 70 8.53 -9.42 1.75
N SER A 71 9.83 -9.24 1.99
CA SER A 71 10.44 -9.62 3.27
C SER A 71 9.96 -8.73 4.42
N LEU A 72 10.09 -9.23 5.66
CA LEU A 72 9.81 -8.46 6.86
C LEU A 72 10.57 -7.12 6.91
N ARG A 73 11.81 -7.07 6.41
CA ARG A 73 12.62 -5.85 6.34
C ARG A 73 11.99 -4.78 5.45
N VAL A 74 11.42 -5.20 4.31
CA VAL A 74 10.70 -4.29 3.40
C VAL A 74 9.42 -3.80 4.05
N TRP A 75 8.69 -4.66 4.76
CA TRP A 75 7.49 -4.26 5.51
C TRP A 75 7.81 -3.26 6.64
N GLN A 76 8.85 -3.52 7.42
CA GLN A 76 9.32 -2.62 8.48
C GLN A 76 9.75 -1.26 7.93
N PHE A 77 10.53 -1.24 6.83
CA PHE A 77 10.95 -0.01 6.19
C PHE A 77 9.79 0.75 5.54
N ALA A 78 9.05 0.12 4.64
CA ALA A 78 8.08 0.81 3.79
C ALA A 78 6.69 0.93 4.44
N GLY A 79 6.19 -0.15 5.05
CA GLY A 79 4.86 -0.17 5.66
C GLY A 79 4.83 0.56 7.00
N ILE A 80 5.67 0.12 7.94
CA ILE A 80 5.69 0.69 9.30
C ILE A 80 6.41 2.04 9.30
N GLY A 81 7.63 2.11 8.75
CA GLY A 81 8.44 3.33 8.72
C GLY A 81 7.86 4.39 7.79
N LEU A 82 7.99 4.18 6.48
CA LEU A 82 7.69 5.18 5.47
C LEU A 82 6.22 5.58 5.46
N CYS A 83 5.28 4.64 5.26
CA CYS A 83 3.85 4.98 5.27
C CYS A 83 3.39 5.52 6.63
N GLY A 84 3.94 4.99 7.73
CA GLY A 84 3.61 5.43 9.08
C GLY A 84 3.99 6.89 9.35
N ALA A 85 5.15 7.34 8.86
CA ALA A 85 5.60 8.73 9.02
C ALA A 85 5.14 9.67 7.89
N PHE A 86 4.82 9.12 6.72
CA PHE A 86 4.28 9.85 5.58
C PHE A 86 2.81 10.25 5.79
N THR A 87 2.04 9.41 6.48
CA THR A 87 0.66 9.73 6.87
C THR A 87 0.61 10.40 8.25
N THR A 88 -0.44 11.15 8.52
CA THR A 88 -0.62 11.89 9.77
C THR A 88 -2.10 11.99 10.15
N PHE A 89 -2.53 11.15 11.09
CA PHE A 89 -3.85 11.26 11.70
C PHE A 89 -3.93 12.41 12.71
N SER A 90 -2.79 12.75 13.34
CA SER A 90 -2.73 13.85 14.31
C SER A 90 -3.00 15.21 13.66
N ALA A 91 -2.58 15.41 12.40
CA ALA A 91 -2.93 16.62 11.65
C ALA A 91 -4.45 16.73 11.41
N VAL A 92 -5.09 15.63 10.98
CA VAL A 92 -6.56 15.58 10.82
C VAL A 92 -7.25 15.99 12.12
N MET A 93 -6.82 15.44 13.26
CA MET A 93 -7.38 15.78 14.56
C MET A 93 -7.18 17.25 14.96
N LEU A 94 -6.00 17.81 14.72
CA LEU A 94 -5.72 19.20 15.02
C LEU A 94 -6.57 20.14 14.13
N GLU A 95 -6.64 19.89 12.83
CA GLU A 95 -7.41 20.68 11.88
C GLU A 95 -8.93 20.57 12.16
N SER A 96 -9.42 19.39 12.49
CA SER A 96 -10.79 19.18 13.00
C SER A 96 -11.05 19.99 14.26
N PHE A 97 -10.14 19.96 15.24
CA PHE A 97 -10.28 20.75 16.45
C PHE A 97 -10.28 22.26 16.18
N ILE A 98 -9.45 22.74 15.24
CA ILE A 98 -9.46 24.15 14.81
C ILE A 98 -10.82 24.51 14.18
N SER A 99 -11.36 23.67 13.29
CA SER A 99 -12.69 23.87 12.72
C SER A 99 -13.78 23.95 13.79
N LEU A 100 -13.70 23.09 14.81
CA LEU A 100 -14.62 23.13 15.95
C LEU A 100 -14.52 24.45 16.71
N ARG A 101 -13.29 24.93 16.97
CA ARG A 101 -13.03 26.22 17.65
C ARG A 101 -13.54 27.41 16.85
N LEU A 102 -13.53 27.32 15.53
CA LEU A 102 -14.07 28.33 14.61
C LEU A 102 -15.57 28.16 14.34
N GLN A 103 -16.25 27.21 15.00
CA GLN A 103 -17.67 26.89 14.82
C GLN A 103 -18.03 26.47 13.38
N LEU A 104 -17.06 25.96 12.62
CA LEU A 104 -17.24 25.44 11.26
C LEU A 104 -17.65 23.96 11.30
N PHE A 105 -18.85 23.68 11.80
CA PHE A 105 -19.32 22.31 12.06
C PHE A 105 -19.45 21.45 10.80
N ASP A 106 -19.93 22.03 9.69
CA ASP A 106 -20.05 21.30 8.42
C ASP A 106 -18.67 20.87 7.92
N LEU A 107 -17.69 21.78 7.95
CA LEU A 107 -16.31 21.49 7.55
C LEU A 107 -15.68 20.43 8.45
N LEU A 108 -15.90 20.53 9.78
CA LEU A 108 -15.44 19.53 10.74
C LEU A 108 -15.94 18.13 10.38
N VAL A 109 -17.26 17.97 10.19
CA VAL A 109 -17.88 16.65 9.95
C VAL A 109 -17.44 16.10 8.60
N ILE A 110 -17.51 16.91 7.54
CA ILE A 110 -17.12 16.51 6.19
C ILE A 110 -15.65 16.11 6.16
N TYR A 111 -14.77 16.90 6.76
CA TYR A 111 -13.34 16.63 6.73
C TYR A 111 -12.96 15.40 7.57
N ALA A 112 -13.45 15.30 8.81
CA ALA A 112 -13.09 14.19 9.69
C ALA A 112 -13.61 12.84 9.16
N LEU A 113 -14.91 12.77 8.83
CA LEU A 113 -15.52 11.54 8.32
C LEU A 113 -15.08 11.24 6.89
N GLY A 114 -15.00 12.28 6.05
CA GLY A 114 -14.54 12.14 4.67
C GLY A 114 -13.12 11.60 4.61
N SER A 115 -12.20 12.10 5.43
CA SER A 115 -10.83 11.60 5.52
C SER A 115 -10.80 10.11 5.89
N LEU A 116 -11.56 9.70 6.90
CA LEU A 116 -11.63 8.30 7.32
C LEU A 116 -12.14 7.39 6.18
N VAL A 117 -13.25 7.77 5.54
CA VAL A 117 -13.84 7.01 4.43
C VAL A 117 -12.88 6.94 3.25
N VAL A 118 -12.36 8.07 2.78
CA VAL A 118 -11.45 8.13 1.62
C VAL A 118 -10.18 7.32 1.86
N CYS A 119 -9.56 7.45 3.04
CA CYS A 119 -8.33 6.70 3.34
C CYS A 119 -8.61 5.18 3.44
N THR A 120 -9.75 4.78 4.00
CA THR A 120 -10.13 3.36 4.08
C THR A 120 -10.37 2.78 2.69
N LEU A 121 -11.11 3.50 1.83
CA LEU A 121 -11.40 3.08 0.46
C LEU A 121 -10.12 3.01 -0.39
N THR A 122 -9.20 3.96 -0.23
CA THR A 122 -7.94 3.94 -0.97
C THR A 122 -6.99 2.86 -0.50
N ALA A 123 -6.94 2.55 0.81
CA ALA A 123 -6.25 1.36 1.30
C ALA A 123 -6.83 0.06 0.71
N ALA A 124 -8.16 -0.07 0.68
CA ALA A 124 -8.83 -1.22 0.07
C ALA A 124 -8.53 -1.33 -1.44
N LEU A 125 -8.50 -0.20 -2.15
CA LEU A 125 -8.12 -0.14 -3.55
C LEU A 125 -6.67 -0.62 -3.75
N GLY A 126 -5.73 -0.12 -2.95
CA GLY A 126 -4.32 -0.50 -3.02
C GLY A 126 -4.12 -2.01 -2.81
N TYR A 127 -4.82 -2.56 -1.82
CA TYR A 127 -4.86 -4.00 -1.58
C TYR A 127 -5.40 -4.75 -2.81
N TRP A 128 -6.55 -4.32 -3.36
CA TRP A 128 -7.21 -4.96 -4.49
C TRP A 128 -6.36 -4.95 -5.77
N LEU A 129 -5.66 -3.84 -6.05
CA LEU A 129 -4.78 -3.69 -7.21
C LEU A 129 -3.64 -4.72 -7.24
N VAL A 130 -3.10 -5.07 -6.07
CA VAL A 130 -2.11 -6.15 -5.94
C VAL A 130 -2.80 -7.51 -5.98
N ALA A 131 -3.94 -7.64 -5.28
CA ALA A 131 -4.64 -8.90 -5.12
C ALA A 131 -5.05 -9.51 -6.47
N ARG A 132 -5.56 -8.68 -7.40
CA ARG A 132 -6.01 -9.06 -8.75
C ARG A 132 -4.88 -9.57 -9.65
N ASN A 133 -3.71 -8.92 -9.59
CA ASN A 133 -2.61 -9.20 -10.52
C ASN A 133 -1.99 -10.59 -10.27
N SER A 134 -2.06 -11.10 -9.03
CA SER A 134 -1.52 -12.44 -8.73
C SER A 134 -2.52 -13.58 -8.93
N ALA A 135 -3.83 -13.31 -9.00
CA ALA A 135 -4.83 -14.33 -9.34
C ALA A 135 -4.61 -14.84 -10.78
N GLN A 136 -4.23 -13.93 -11.70
CA GLN A 136 -3.87 -14.27 -13.08
C GLN A 136 -2.59 -15.11 -13.17
N GLY A 137 -1.60 -14.86 -12.29
CA GLY A 137 -0.35 -15.60 -12.25
C GLY A 137 -0.50 -17.06 -11.77
N GLN A 138 -1.39 -17.33 -10.81
CA GLN A 138 -1.66 -18.70 -10.34
C GLN A 138 -2.40 -19.55 -11.39
N SER A 139 -3.34 -18.96 -12.13
CA SER A 139 -4.04 -19.64 -13.23
C SER A 139 -3.11 -20.00 -14.38
N GLN A 140 -2.16 -19.13 -14.74
CA GLN A 140 -1.14 -19.45 -15.75
C GLN A 140 -0.18 -20.55 -15.29
N GLN A 141 0.22 -20.54 -14.02
CA GLN A 141 1.16 -21.53 -13.50
C GLN A 141 0.52 -22.91 -13.31
N HIS A 142 -0.77 -22.97 -12.95
CA HIS A 142 -1.54 -24.23 -12.97
C HIS A 142 -1.75 -24.75 -14.39
N ALA A 143 -2.04 -23.88 -15.37
CA ALA A 143 -2.16 -24.28 -16.77
C ALA A 143 -0.83 -24.80 -17.36
N ALA A 144 0.29 -24.14 -17.03
CA ALA A 144 1.62 -24.57 -17.46
C ALA A 144 2.04 -25.90 -16.81
N ASN A 145 1.78 -26.09 -15.52
CA ASN A 145 2.05 -27.36 -14.82
C ASN A 145 1.16 -28.51 -15.32
N GLY A 146 -0.12 -28.23 -15.64
CA GLY A 146 -1.01 -29.23 -16.23
C GLY A 146 -0.58 -29.65 -17.64
N PHE A 147 -0.09 -28.71 -18.46
CA PHE A 147 0.50 -29.03 -19.76
C PHE A 147 1.79 -29.86 -19.64
N ALA A 148 2.66 -29.54 -18.67
CA ALA A 148 3.88 -30.30 -18.42
C ALA A 148 3.58 -31.74 -17.96
N GLN A 149 2.62 -31.93 -17.06
CA GLN A 149 2.22 -33.27 -16.59
C GLN A 149 1.58 -34.13 -17.69
N HIS A 150 0.75 -33.53 -18.56
CA HIS A 150 0.18 -34.26 -19.70
C HIS A 150 1.25 -34.65 -20.74
N ALA A 151 2.19 -33.75 -21.04
CA ALA A 151 3.29 -34.08 -21.94
C ALA A 151 4.19 -35.20 -21.40
N GLU A 152 4.41 -35.27 -20.08
CA GLU A 152 5.23 -36.31 -19.44
C GLU A 152 4.53 -37.68 -19.44
N THR A 153 3.20 -37.71 -19.23
CA THR A 153 2.40 -38.95 -19.31
C THR A 153 2.26 -39.48 -20.73
N ASP A 154 2.16 -38.60 -21.73
CA ASP A 154 2.15 -39.01 -23.14
C ASP A 154 3.49 -39.64 -23.57
N ILE A 155 4.62 -39.14 -23.07
CA ILE A 155 5.95 -39.69 -23.36
C ILE A 155 6.16 -41.05 -22.70
N GLU A 156 5.73 -41.24 -21.44
CA GLU A 156 5.80 -42.54 -20.77
C GLU A 156 4.94 -43.59 -21.47
N GLY A 157 3.71 -43.25 -21.87
CA GLY A 157 2.82 -44.15 -22.60
C GLY A 157 3.38 -44.60 -23.95
N ASP A 158 4.07 -43.71 -24.68
CA ASP A 158 4.70 -44.02 -25.96
C ASP A 158 5.96 -44.90 -25.79
N GLN A 159 6.69 -44.77 -24.68
CA GLN A 159 7.81 -45.66 -24.35
C GLN A 159 7.34 -47.06 -23.94
N GLU A 160 6.29 -47.16 -23.15
CA GLU A 160 5.72 -48.44 -22.71
C GLU A 160 5.17 -49.24 -23.92
N SER A 161 4.49 -48.55 -24.84
CA SER A 161 4.00 -49.11 -26.11
C SER A 161 5.11 -49.69 -27.01
N ARG A 162 6.27 -49.01 -27.09
CA ARG A 162 7.44 -49.48 -27.86
C ARG A 162 8.21 -50.63 -27.19
N SER A 163 8.14 -50.75 -25.87
CA SER A 163 8.76 -51.87 -25.14
C SER A 163 7.97 -53.19 -25.21
N ASN A 164 6.66 -53.12 -25.49
CA ASN A 164 5.76 -54.27 -25.52
C ASN A 164 5.46 -54.80 -26.93
N THR A 165 6.16 -54.31 -27.97
CA THR A 165 5.99 -54.82 -29.33
C THR A 165 6.63 -56.21 -29.45
N PRO A 166 5.86 -57.30 -29.69
CA PRO A 166 6.42 -58.64 -29.76
C PRO A 166 7.36 -58.77 -30.97
N GLN A 167 8.57 -59.29 -30.75
CA GLN A 167 9.46 -59.75 -31.82
C GLN A 167 8.97 -61.06 -32.43
#